data_AF-G2FJ17-F1
#
_entry.id   AF-G2FJ17-F1
#
_cell.length_a   1.000
_cell.length_b   1.000
_cell.length_c   1.000
_cell.angle_alpha   90.00
_cell.angle_beta   90.00
_cell.angle_gamma   90.00
#
_symmetry.space_group_name_H-M   'P 1'
#
loop_
_entity.id
_entity.type
_entity.pdbx_description
1 polymer ?
#
loop_
_entity_poly.entity_id
_entity_poly.type
_entity_poly.pdbx_seq_one_letter_code
_entity_poly.pdbx_strand_id
1 'polypeptide(L)'
;MESGSCSGPVLLDSTSCLQGRDYHININDPGSSVVVLSIHGGRIEAKTSQIAQALADRYSWSHYGFQGHGQAACLDGLSNYRRLHITSSHFDETNAIALVASRSHSVAIHGYSSRRGYPTGTICVGGRNSAQRAAFIDYIEQNRSVFGEYELIPVDATKAGTGESCDGLSGRSRRNIVNKNASGMGLQIELHKTMRYDLVDPEPEYDALRELFYGAVHHAIANG
;
A
#
# COMPACT_ATOMS: atom_id res chain seq x y z
N MET A 1 -11.05 22.23 7.93
CA MET A 1 -9.74 22.70 8.37
C MET A 1 -8.70 21.82 7.70
N GLU A 2 -8.07 22.33 6.64
CA GLU A 2 -7.06 21.62 5.87
C GLU A 2 -5.80 21.46 6.74
N SER A 3 -5.49 20.21 7.10
CA SER A 3 -4.31 19.89 7.87
C SER A 3 -3.06 19.97 6.98
N GLY A 4 -2.24 20.98 7.26
CA GLY A 4 -0.78 20.94 7.17
C GLY A 4 -0.18 20.48 5.83
N SER A 5 -0.01 21.43 4.93
CA SER A 5 0.91 21.36 3.79
C SER A 5 2.36 21.16 4.28
N CYS A 6 2.74 19.92 4.58
CA CYS A 6 4.13 19.51 4.53
C CYS A 6 4.44 19.11 3.09
N SER A 7 5.13 19.97 2.35
CA SER A 7 5.80 19.58 1.10
C SER A 7 6.87 18.55 1.45
N GLY A 8 6.48 17.26 1.39
CA GLY A 8 7.42 16.15 1.40
C GLY A 8 8.44 16.31 0.26
N PRO A 9 9.64 15.73 0.37
CA PRO A 9 10.65 15.93 -0.65
C PRO A 9 10.16 15.40 -2.00
N VAL A 10 10.38 16.20 -3.04
CA VAL A 10 10.28 15.75 -4.43
C VAL A 10 11.47 14.81 -4.68
N LEU A 11 11.22 13.57 -5.11
CA LEU A 11 12.30 12.60 -5.37
C LEU A 11 13.15 13.02 -6.56
N LEU A 12 12.51 13.65 -7.56
CA LEU A 12 13.13 13.93 -8.84
C LEU A 12 14.29 14.94 -8.78
N ASP A 13 14.45 15.69 -7.68
CA ASP A 13 15.52 16.68 -7.51
C ASP A 13 16.14 16.70 -6.10
N SER A 14 15.93 15.65 -5.29
CA SER A 14 16.48 15.61 -3.93
C SER A 14 17.99 15.39 -3.93
N THR A 15 18.76 16.42 -3.59
CA THR A 15 20.22 16.30 -3.37
C THR A 15 20.58 15.66 -2.02
N SER A 16 19.59 15.46 -1.15
CA SER A 16 19.80 14.98 0.23
C SER A 16 19.65 13.47 0.36
N CYS A 17 18.73 12.85 -0.38
CA CYS A 17 18.47 11.42 -0.35
C CYS A 17 18.65 10.86 -1.76
N LEU A 18 19.58 9.92 -1.94
CA LEU A 18 20.03 9.46 -3.26
C LEU A 18 19.63 8.01 -3.51
N GLN A 19 19.19 7.69 -4.74
CA GLN A 19 18.95 6.32 -5.17
C GLN A 19 20.25 5.49 -5.08
N GLY A 20 20.14 4.23 -4.66
CA GLY A 20 21.28 3.34 -4.45
C GLY A 20 22.00 3.53 -3.12
N ARG A 21 21.89 4.71 -2.49
CA ARG A 21 22.43 4.99 -1.15
C ARG A 21 21.37 4.97 -0.06
N ASP A 22 20.26 5.67 -0.26
CA ASP A 22 19.23 5.93 0.76
C ASP A 22 17.89 5.26 0.45
N TYR A 23 17.64 5.01 -0.84
CA TYR A 23 16.47 4.27 -1.30
C TYR A 23 16.79 3.46 -2.55
N HIS A 24 15.97 2.46 -2.83
CA HIS A 24 16.00 1.71 -4.08
C HIS A 24 14.63 1.76 -4.75
N ILE A 25 14.65 1.79 -6.08
CA ILE A 25 13.46 1.58 -6.90
C ILE A 25 13.58 0.17 -7.48
N ASN A 26 12.53 -0.63 -7.32
CA ASN A 26 12.41 -1.96 -7.91
C ASN A 26 11.22 -1.97 -8.86
N ILE A 27 11.45 -2.35 -10.11
CA ILE A 27 10.42 -2.44 -11.15
C ILE A 27 10.55 -3.79 -11.80
N ASN A 28 9.44 -4.52 -11.88
CA ASN A 28 9.32 -5.71 -12.69
C ASN A 28 8.04 -5.60 -13.51
N ASP A 29 8.12 -5.81 -14.81
CA ASP A 29 6.99 -5.56 -15.70
C ASP A 29 6.85 -6.66 -16.76
N PRO A 30 6.11 -7.74 -16.43
CA PRO A 30 5.84 -8.82 -17.38
C PRO A 30 4.75 -8.46 -18.40
N GLY A 31 4.27 -7.20 -18.44
CA GLY A 31 3.20 -6.76 -19.35
C GLY A 31 1.78 -7.10 -18.87
N SER A 32 1.60 -7.35 -17.57
CA SER A 32 0.27 -7.58 -16.98
C SER A 32 -0.63 -6.35 -17.11
N SER A 33 -1.95 -6.51 -17.12
CA SER A 33 -2.91 -5.40 -17.04
C SER A 33 -3.01 -4.79 -15.64
N VAL A 34 -2.38 -5.42 -14.65
CA VAL A 34 -2.39 -5.04 -13.23
C VAL A 34 -1.00 -4.63 -12.79
N VAL A 35 -0.92 -3.53 -12.03
CA VAL A 35 0.29 -3.19 -11.26
C VAL A 35 0.01 -3.18 -9.76
N VAL A 36 0.85 -3.84 -8.99
CA VAL A 36 0.90 -3.70 -7.53
C VAL A 36 2.06 -2.78 -7.16
N LEU A 37 1.81 -1.82 -6.27
CA LEU A 37 2.79 -0.85 -5.84
C LEU A 37 2.92 -0.75 -4.32
N SER A 38 4.16 -0.59 -3.85
CA SER A 38 4.46 -0.01 -2.53
C SER A 38 5.35 1.20 -2.72
N ILE A 39 4.79 2.39 -2.52
CA ILE A 39 5.54 3.65 -2.57
C ILE A 39 6.18 4.02 -1.22
N HIS A 40 5.88 3.26 -0.18
CA HIS A 40 6.42 3.43 1.17
C HIS A 40 7.12 2.15 1.64
N GLY A 41 7.85 1.50 0.75
CA GLY A 41 8.57 0.26 1.00
C GLY A 41 9.82 0.43 1.87
N GLY A 42 10.50 -0.69 2.11
CA GLY A 42 11.70 -0.74 2.92
C GLY A 42 11.38 -0.50 4.40
N ARG A 43 11.99 0.51 5.00
CA ARG A 43 11.81 0.89 6.41
C ARG A 43 10.76 1.99 6.63
N ILE A 44 10.16 2.53 5.57
CA ILE A 44 9.14 3.58 5.65
C ILE A 44 7.86 3.02 6.27
N GLU A 45 7.20 2.09 5.58
CA GLU A 45 6.10 1.26 6.06
C GLU A 45 6.55 -0.20 5.94
N ALA A 46 7.27 -0.67 6.96
CA ALA A 46 7.96 -1.96 6.94
C ALA A 46 7.11 -3.12 6.40
N LYS A 47 7.73 -4.02 5.62
CA LYS A 47 7.12 -5.21 5.01
C LYS A 47 6.16 -4.98 3.84
N THR A 48 5.76 -3.74 3.53
CA THR A 48 4.92 -3.46 2.35
C THR A 48 5.62 -3.84 1.03
N SER A 49 6.96 -3.69 0.93
CA SER A 49 7.73 -4.15 -0.23
C SER A 49 7.55 -5.65 -0.48
N GLN A 50 7.68 -6.46 0.58
CA GLN A 50 7.59 -7.91 0.50
C GLN A 50 6.17 -8.36 0.14
N ILE A 51 5.15 -7.72 0.72
CA ILE A 51 3.74 -8.02 0.42
C ILE A 51 3.42 -7.67 -1.05
N ALA A 52 3.85 -6.51 -1.53
CA ALA A 52 3.66 -6.11 -2.92
C ALA A 52 4.40 -7.04 -3.90
N GLN A 53 5.63 -7.44 -3.58
CA GLN A 53 6.39 -8.40 -4.37
C GLN A 53 5.72 -9.78 -4.39
N ALA A 54 5.23 -10.28 -3.24
CA ALA A 54 4.55 -11.56 -3.15
C ALA A 54 3.26 -11.61 -4.00
N LEU A 55 2.48 -10.52 -4.02
CA LEU A 55 1.33 -10.39 -4.92
C LEU A 55 1.75 -10.42 -6.40
N ALA A 56 2.82 -9.69 -6.74
CA ALA A 56 3.35 -9.64 -8.10
C ALA A 56 3.82 -11.02 -8.58
N ASP A 57 4.60 -11.72 -7.75
CA ASP A 57 5.14 -13.03 -8.07
C ASP A 57 4.02 -14.07 -8.19
N ARG A 58 3.07 -14.07 -7.23
CA ARG A 58 1.97 -15.03 -7.18
C ARG A 58 1.03 -14.93 -8.39
N TYR A 59 0.77 -13.72 -8.88
CA TYR A 59 -0.21 -13.49 -9.95
C TYR A 59 0.41 -13.00 -11.26
N SER A 60 1.74 -12.99 -11.36
CA SER A 60 2.49 -12.45 -12.50
C SER A 60 2.07 -11.02 -12.86
N TRP A 61 1.84 -10.19 -11.84
CA TRP A 61 1.49 -8.78 -12.03
C TRP A 61 2.74 -7.91 -12.20
N SER A 62 2.57 -6.75 -12.83
CA SER A 62 3.61 -5.73 -12.82
C SER A 62 3.80 -5.21 -11.39
N HIS A 63 5.03 -4.83 -11.04
CA HIS A 63 5.41 -4.40 -9.71
C HIS A 63 6.18 -3.08 -9.76
N TYR A 64 5.84 -2.19 -8.82
CA TYR A 64 6.65 -1.03 -8.49
C TYR A 64 6.91 -0.95 -6.98
N GLY A 65 8.17 -0.79 -6.59
CA GLY A 65 8.55 -0.61 -5.19
C GLY A 65 9.52 0.56 -5.02
N PHE A 66 9.13 1.54 -4.20
CA PHE A 66 10.06 2.54 -3.65
C PHE A 66 10.44 2.12 -2.23
N GLN A 67 11.71 1.77 -2.02
CA GLN A 67 12.19 1.19 -0.77
C GLN A 67 13.17 2.13 -0.08
N GLY A 68 12.72 2.82 0.97
CA GLY A 68 13.58 3.70 1.74
C GLY A 68 14.26 2.96 2.89
N HIS A 69 15.57 3.08 3.02
CA HIS A 69 16.33 2.54 4.16
C HIS A 69 17.23 3.59 4.82
N GLY A 70 17.37 4.78 4.21
CA GLY A 70 17.89 6.05 4.73
C GLY A 70 19.18 5.97 5.53
N GLN A 71 20.28 6.51 5.01
CA GLN A 71 21.48 6.72 5.82
C GLN A 71 21.38 8.02 6.66
N ALA A 72 22.21 8.15 7.70
CA ALA A 72 22.15 9.27 8.65
C ALA A 72 22.16 10.66 7.99
N ALA A 73 22.89 10.82 6.88
CA ALA A 73 22.95 12.08 6.12
C ALA A 73 21.62 12.41 5.42
N CYS A 74 20.94 11.43 4.83
CA CYS A 74 19.61 11.63 4.24
C CYS A 74 18.59 11.92 5.33
N LEU A 75 18.64 11.21 6.46
CA LEU A 75 17.65 11.36 7.53
C LEU A 75 17.82 12.65 8.34
N ASP A 76 18.92 13.40 8.19
CA ASP A 76 19.16 14.67 8.91
C ASP A 76 18.97 14.53 10.43
N GLY A 77 19.53 13.46 10.99
CA GLY A 77 19.39 13.13 12.42
C GLY A 77 18.03 12.57 12.85
N LEU A 78 17.05 12.44 11.94
CA LEU A 78 15.78 11.79 12.24
C LEU A 78 15.97 10.27 12.40
N SER A 79 15.37 9.71 13.46
CA SER A 79 15.31 8.25 13.67
C SER A 79 14.15 7.58 12.92
N ASN A 80 13.31 8.37 12.24
CA ASN A 80 12.17 7.89 11.48
C ASN A 80 12.37 8.20 9.99
N TYR A 81 12.04 7.25 9.13
CA TYR A 81 12.17 7.37 7.66
C TYR A 81 11.14 8.33 7.04
N ARG A 82 10.60 9.27 7.84
CA ARG A 82 9.57 10.22 7.44
C ARG A 82 10.02 11.11 6.29
N ARG A 83 11.32 11.43 6.21
CA ARG A 83 11.83 12.18 5.07
C ARG A 83 11.66 11.43 3.75
N LEU A 84 11.64 10.10 3.77
CA LEU A 84 11.36 9.27 2.59
C LEU A 84 9.86 8.93 2.44
N HIS A 85 9.00 9.40 3.36
CA HIS A 85 7.54 9.21 3.28
C HIS A 85 6.91 10.33 2.45
N ILE A 86 6.74 10.06 1.16
CA ILE A 86 6.14 11.01 0.22
C ILE A 86 4.70 10.60 0.01
N THR A 87 3.78 11.42 0.53
CA THR A 87 2.34 11.13 0.47
C THR A 87 1.89 10.78 -0.95
N SER A 88 0.99 9.80 -1.09
CA SER A 88 0.60 9.23 -2.38
C SER A 88 0.05 10.25 -3.40
N SER A 89 -0.49 11.38 -2.94
CA SER A 89 -0.97 12.48 -3.80
C SER A 89 0.13 13.40 -4.33
N HIS A 90 1.33 13.32 -3.77
CA HIS A 90 2.53 14.06 -4.18
C HIS A 90 3.62 13.13 -4.71
N PHE A 91 3.39 11.82 -4.74
CA PHE A 91 4.35 10.87 -5.32
C PHE A 91 4.40 11.06 -6.84
N ASP A 92 5.57 11.46 -7.33
CA ASP A 92 5.78 11.97 -8.68
C ASP A 92 6.93 11.29 -9.44
N GLU A 93 7.47 10.19 -8.92
CA GLU A 93 8.51 9.44 -9.61
C GLU A 93 8.04 8.95 -10.99
N THR A 94 8.80 9.31 -12.02
CA THR A 94 8.39 9.17 -13.42
C THR A 94 8.11 7.74 -13.84
N ASN A 95 8.91 6.76 -13.39
CA ASN A 95 8.70 5.37 -13.75
C ASN A 95 7.42 4.81 -13.11
N ALA A 96 7.13 5.17 -11.86
CA ALA A 96 5.87 4.80 -11.20
C ALA A 96 4.66 5.33 -11.97
N ILE A 97 4.69 6.62 -12.34
CA ILE A 97 3.60 7.26 -13.07
C ILE A 97 3.41 6.57 -14.42
N ALA A 98 4.49 6.38 -15.19
CA ALA A 98 4.43 5.77 -16.51
C ALA A 98 3.88 4.33 -16.44
N LEU A 99 4.39 3.53 -15.49
CA LEU A 99 3.93 2.17 -15.28
C LEU A 99 2.45 2.15 -14.91
N VAL A 100 2.03 2.90 -13.89
CA VAL A 100 0.62 2.92 -13.44
C VAL A 100 -0.32 3.40 -14.55
N ALA A 101 0.03 4.49 -15.24
CA ALA A 101 -0.81 5.04 -16.31
C ALA A 101 -1.02 4.09 -17.49
N SER A 102 -0.08 3.15 -17.71
CA SER A 102 -0.17 2.16 -18.80
C SER A 102 -0.92 0.88 -18.41
N ARG A 103 -1.55 0.83 -17.22
CA ARG A 103 -2.23 -0.37 -16.68
C ARG A 103 -3.70 -0.08 -16.43
N SER A 104 -4.55 -1.10 -16.60
CA SER A 104 -6.00 -0.97 -16.38
C SER A 104 -6.35 -0.96 -14.89
N HIS A 105 -5.57 -1.69 -14.09
CA HIS A 105 -5.77 -1.83 -12.65
C HIS A 105 -4.48 -1.55 -11.88
N SER A 106 -4.65 -1.04 -10.67
CA SER A 106 -3.55 -0.74 -9.76
C SER A 106 -3.96 -1.00 -8.31
N VAL A 107 -3.07 -1.63 -7.56
CA VAL A 107 -3.22 -1.92 -6.13
C VAL A 107 -2.08 -1.28 -5.37
N ALA A 108 -2.38 -0.45 -4.38
CA ALA A 108 -1.37 0.12 -3.49
C ALA A 108 -1.40 -0.55 -2.12
N ILE A 109 -0.25 -1.08 -1.69
CA ILE A 109 -0.05 -1.68 -0.37
C ILE A 109 0.66 -0.67 0.52
N HIS A 110 0.01 -0.32 1.62
CA HIS A 110 0.47 0.64 2.61
C HIS A 110 0.39 0.07 4.02
N GLY A 111 1.01 0.76 4.96
CA GLY A 111 0.88 0.50 6.39
C GLY A 111 0.63 1.77 7.18
N TYR A 112 -0.32 1.73 8.10
CA TYR A 112 -0.57 2.85 9.00
C TYR A 112 0.14 2.68 10.35
N SER A 113 0.24 3.80 11.10
CA SER A 113 0.88 3.83 12.42
C SER A 113 0.02 3.12 13.48
N SER A 114 0.65 2.27 14.30
CA SER A 114 0.00 1.67 15.48
C SER A 114 -0.50 2.69 16.50
N ARG A 115 -0.01 3.94 16.45
CA ARG A 115 -0.51 5.05 17.30
C ARG A 115 -1.98 5.40 17.04
N ARG A 116 -2.56 4.93 15.92
CA ARG A 116 -3.99 5.07 15.63
C ARG A 116 -4.87 4.24 16.59
N GLY A 117 -4.30 3.24 17.26
CA GLY A 117 -5.04 2.44 18.25
C GLY A 117 -6.12 1.52 17.66
N TYR A 118 -6.12 1.30 16.36
CA TYR A 118 -7.06 0.35 15.73
C TYR A 118 -6.71 -1.09 16.12
N PRO A 119 -7.70 -1.98 16.28
CA PRO A 119 -7.44 -3.39 16.58
C PRO A 119 -6.51 -4.05 15.57
N THR A 120 -5.73 -5.03 16.03
CA THR A 120 -5.00 -5.94 15.14
C THR A 120 -5.99 -6.57 14.16
N GLY A 121 -5.57 -6.72 12.89
CA GLY A 121 -6.43 -7.23 11.82
C GLY A 121 -7.32 -6.19 11.15
N THR A 122 -7.31 -4.93 11.59
CA THR A 122 -7.96 -3.85 10.85
C THR A 122 -7.27 -3.64 9.49
N ILE A 123 -8.06 -3.67 8.41
CA ILE A 123 -7.63 -3.44 7.04
C ILE A 123 -8.41 -2.24 6.51
N CYS A 124 -7.73 -1.13 6.29
CA CYS A 124 -8.37 0.08 5.78
C CYS A 124 -8.36 0.04 4.24
N VAL A 125 -9.53 -0.11 3.65
CA VAL A 125 -9.73 -0.32 2.21
C VAL A 125 -10.20 0.98 1.56
N GLY A 126 -9.39 1.52 0.66
CA GLY A 126 -9.58 2.82 0.03
C GLY A 126 -9.36 2.78 -1.48
N GLY A 127 -9.11 3.95 -2.06
CA GLY A 127 -8.99 4.13 -3.51
C GLY A 127 -10.31 4.58 -4.13
N ARG A 128 -10.33 4.76 -5.46
CA ARG A 128 -11.51 5.25 -6.19
C ARG A 128 -12.38 4.14 -6.74
N ASN A 129 -11.83 2.95 -7.01
CA ASN A 129 -12.63 1.86 -7.56
C ASN A 129 -13.55 1.28 -6.47
N SER A 130 -14.83 1.66 -6.47
CA SER A 130 -15.78 1.23 -5.43
C SER A 130 -16.15 -0.25 -5.51
N ALA A 131 -16.17 -0.82 -6.72
CA ALA A 131 -16.53 -2.22 -6.89
C ALA A 131 -15.37 -3.13 -6.42
N GLN A 132 -14.11 -2.80 -6.74
CA GLN A 132 -12.95 -3.48 -6.15
C GLN A 132 -12.89 -3.39 -4.62
N ARG A 133 -13.20 -2.22 -4.03
CA ARG A 133 -13.25 -2.08 -2.57
C ARG A 133 -14.30 -3.02 -1.97
N ALA A 134 -15.51 -3.01 -2.51
CA ALA A 134 -16.59 -3.87 -2.04
C ALA A 134 -16.23 -5.35 -2.18
N ALA A 135 -15.75 -5.77 -3.34
CA ALA A 135 -15.34 -7.15 -3.59
C ALA A 135 -14.22 -7.63 -2.64
N PHE A 136 -13.25 -6.78 -2.32
CA PHE A 136 -12.22 -7.12 -1.32
C PHE A 136 -12.83 -7.30 0.07
N ILE A 137 -13.65 -6.35 0.51
CA ILE A 137 -14.28 -6.36 1.84
C ILE A 137 -15.16 -7.60 1.98
N ASP A 138 -16.06 -7.83 1.03
CA ASP A 138 -16.99 -8.96 1.02
C ASP A 138 -16.24 -10.29 1.06
N TYR A 139 -15.14 -10.42 0.30
CA TYR A 139 -14.32 -11.63 0.30
C TYR A 139 -13.71 -11.91 1.68
N ILE A 140 -13.15 -10.89 2.34
CA ILE A 140 -12.59 -11.06 3.69
C ILE A 140 -13.71 -11.40 4.67
N GLU A 141 -14.83 -10.69 4.66
CA GLU A 141 -15.95 -10.94 5.60
C GLU A 141 -16.49 -12.37 5.50
N GLN A 142 -16.60 -12.91 4.27
CA GLN A 142 -17.11 -14.26 4.04
C GLN A 142 -16.12 -15.36 4.42
N ASN A 143 -14.81 -15.10 4.39
CA ASN A 143 -13.79 -16.14 4.50
C ASN A 143 -12.89 -15.99 5.74
N ARG A 144 -12.99 -14.90 6.51
CA ARG A 144 -12.08 -14.61 7.65
C ARG A 144 -12.07 -15.65 8.78
N SER A 145 -13.08 -16.52 8.86
CA SER A 145 -13.14 -17.60 9.86
C SER A 145 -12.05 -18.66 9.70
N VAL A 146 -11.37 -18.72 8.55
CA VAL A 146 -10.24 -19.65 8.32
C VAL A 146 -8.96 -19.25 9.04
N PHE A 147 -8.87 -18.01 9.54
CA PHE A 147 -7.70 -17.50 10.25
C PHE A 147 -8.07 -17.22 11.72
N GLY A 148 -7.28 -17.78 12.65
CA GLY A 148 -7.64 -17.85 14.07
C GLY A 148 -6.91 -16.91 15.02
N GLU A 149 -5.79 -16.30 14.61
CA GLU A 149 -4.92 -15.55 15.54
C GLU A 149 -5.53 -14.19 15.97
N TYR A 150 -6.30 -13.57 15.08
CA TYR A 150 -7.04 -12.35 15.36
C TYR A 150 -8.16 -12.14 14.33
N GLU A 151 -9.16 -11.34 14.71
CA GLU A 151 -10.24 -10.98 13.82
C GLU A 151 -9.73 -10.07 12.68
N LEU A 152 -10.04 -10.44 11.43
CA LEU A 152 -9.81 -9.56 10.29
C LEU A 152 -11.01 -8.62 10.11
N ILE A 153 -10.73 -7.32 10.12
CA ILE A 153 -11.74 -6.26 10.17
C ILE A 153 -11.53 -5.36 8.93
N PRO A 154 -12.08 -5.74 7.76
CA PRO A 154 -12.02 -4.89 6.58
C PRO A 154 -12.96 -3.70 6.75
N VAL A 155 -12.45 -2.48 6.53
CA VAL A 155 -13.20 -1.23 6.70
C VAL A 155 -13.10 -0.42 5.41
N ASP A 156 -14.24 -0.02 4.85
CA ASP A 156 -14.26 0.95 3.75
C ASP A 156 -13.84 2.34 4.25
N ALA A 157 -12.55 2.64 4.12
CA ALA A 157 -11.95 3.89 4.53
C ALA A 157 -12.50 5.11 3.78
N THR A 158 -13.29 4.90 2.72
CA THR A 158 -13.96 5.99 1.99
C THR A 158 -15.23 6.49 2.68
N LYS A 159 -15.74 5.71 3.63
CA LYS A 159 -16.94 6.02 4.43
C LYS A 159 -16.62 6.49 5.84
N ALA A 160 -15.37 6.35 6.29
CA ALA A 160 -14.93 6.76 7.62
C ALA A 160 -15.11 8.28 7.83
N GLY A 161 -15.82 8.63 8.90
CA GLY A 161 -15.93 9.98 9.43
C GLY A 161 -14.72 10.37 10.29
N THR A 162 -14.67 11.64 10.69
CA THR A 162 -13.61 12.17 11.56
C THR A 162 -13.56 11.41 12.88
N GLY A 163 -12.39 10.87 13.23
CA GLY A 163 -12.17 10.12 14.46
C GLY A 163 -12.63 8.66 14.43
N GLU A 164 -13.21 8.18 13.33
CA GLU A 164 -13.55 6.77 13.14
C GLU A 164 -12.34 5.93 12.71
N SER A 165 -12.48 4.60 12.78
CA SER A 165 -11.51 3.68 12.20
C SER A 165 -11.28 4.02 10.72
N CYS A 166 -10.02 4.02 10.32
CA CYS A 166 -9.58 4.38 8.96
C CYS A 166 -9.80 5.85 8.54
N ASP A 167 -10.09 6.76 9.47
CA ASP A 167 -10.13 8.21 9.18
C ASP A 167 -8.82 8.70 8.51
N GLY A 168 -8.99 9.47 7.45
CA GLY A 168 -7.90 10.01 6.62
C GLY A 168 -7.25 9.00 5.66
N LEU A 169 -7.71 7.74 5.61
CA LEU A 169 -7.11 6.68 4.78
C LEU A 169 -7.94 6.34 3.52
N SER A 170 -8.82 7.26 3.08
CA SER A 170 -9.74 6.98 1.96
C SER A 170 -9.06 6.78 0.61
N GLY A 171 -7.89 7.38 0.37
CA GLY A 171 -7.17 7.23 -0.90
C GLY A 171 -7.89 7.74 -2.17
N ARG A 172 -9.00 8.48 -2.08
CA ARG A 172 -9.90 8.83 -3.22
C ARG A 172 -9.39 9.93 -4.17
N SER A 173 -8.35 10.66 -3.79
CA SER A 173 -7.82 11.76 -4.58
C SER A 173 -7.41 11.28 -5.98
N ARG A 174 -7.77 12.01 -7.04
CA ARG A 174 -7.28 11.72 -8.41
C ARG A 174 -5.76 11.92 -8.53
N ARG A 175 -5.15 12.69 -7.61
CA ARG A 175 -3.69 12.86 -7.55
C ARG A 175 -2.98 11.69 -6.86
N ASN A 176 -3.72 10.85 -6.11
CA ASN A 176 -3.15 9.66 -5.51
C ASN A 176 -2.64 8.73 -6.62
N ILE A 177 -1.36 8.36 -6.59
CA ILE A 177 -0.71 7.53 -7.61
C ILE A 177 -1.49 6.26 -7.93
N VAL A 178 -2.11 5.61 -6.94
CA VAL A 178 -2.92 4.40 -7.19
C VAL A 178 -4.08 4.66 -8.14
N ASN A 179 -4.60 5.89 -8.21
CA ASN A 179 -5.73 6.26 -9.07
C ASN A 179 -5.29 6.85 -10.42
N LYS A 180 -3.99 6.90 -10.72
CA LYS A 180 -3.48 7.39 -12.01
C LYS A 180 -3.42 6.30 -13.08
N ASN A 181 -4.06 5.16 -12.85
CA ASN A 181 -4.17 4.09 -13.84
C ASN A 181 -5.07 4.50 -15.02
N ALA A 182 -5.09 3.71 -16.10
CA ALA A 182 -5.87 4.02 -17.30
C ALA A 182 -7.38 4.18 -17.01
N SER A 183 -7.90 3.51 -15.97
CA SER A 183 -9.29 3.59 -15.52
C SER A 183 -9.56 4.79 -14.60
N GLY A 184 -8.53 5.53 -14.15
CA GLY A 184 -8.64 6.61 -13.17
C GLY A 184 -9.10 6.15 -11.77
N MET A 185 -9.02 4.85 -11.49
CA MET A 185 -9.63 4.21 -10.33
C MET A 185 -8.81 3.01 -9.85
N GLY A 186 -8.09 3.17 -8.74
CA GLY A 186 -7.32 2.09 -8.12
C GLY A 186 -7.89 1.62 -6.78
N LEU A 187 -7.29 0.54 -6.27
CA LEU A 187 -7.57 -0.06 -4.96
C LEU A 187 -6.41 0.24 -4.00
N GLN A 188 -6.70 0.85 -2.85
CA GLN A 188 -5.72 1.11 -1.80
C GLN A 188 -5.98 0.19 -0.61
N ILE A 189 -4.93 -0.42 -0.06
CA ILE A 189 -5.00 -1.28 1.11
C ILE A 189 -3.97 -0.82 2.13
N GLU A 190 -4.46 -0.45 3.30
CA GLU A 190 -3.68 0.08 4.42
C GLU A 190 -3.73 -0.92 5.58
N LEU A 191 -2.56 -1.46 5.96
CA LEU A 191 -2.47 -2.62 6.85
C LEU A 191 -1.92 -2.28 8.25
N HIS A 192 -2.51 -2.92 9.26
CA HIS A 192 -1.98 -2.91 10.62
C HIS A 192 -0.51 -3.40 10.65
N LYS A 193 0.29 -2.88 11.59
CA LYS A 193 1.70 -3.27 11.69
C LYS A 193 1.88 -4.77 11.88
N THR A 194 1.19 -5.38 12.84
CA THR A 194 1.31 -6.83 13.12
C THR A 194 0.98 -7.65 11.87
N MET A 195 -0.18 -7.39 11.25
CA MET A 195 -0.61 -8.08 10.04
C MET A 195 0.41 -7.99 8.88
N ARG A 196 1.13 -6.87 8.74
CA ARG A 196 2.21 -6.75 7.75
C ARG A 196 3.40 -7.68 8.03
N TYR A 197 3.71 -7.94 9.30
CA TYR A 197 4.77 -8.88 9.66
C TYR A 197 4.29 -10.33 9.47
N ASP A 198 3.08 -10.63 9.91
CA ASP A 198 2.47 -11.96 9.80
C ASP A 198 2.33 -12.41 8.34
N LEU A 199 1.92 -11.51 7.44
CA LEU A 199 1.80 -11.80 6.00
C LEU A 199 3.11 -12.23 5.33
N VAL A 200 4.26 -11.86 5.91
CA VAL A 200 5.59 -12.18 5.37
C VAL A 200 6.35 -13.17 6.24
N ASP A 201 5.75 -13.62 7.33
CA ASP A 201 6.31 -14.59 8.24
C ASP A 201 6.13 -15.99 7.63
N PRO A 202 7.19 -16.77 7.38
CA PRO A 202 7.06 -18.07 6.73
C PRO A 202 6.39 -19.14 7.60
N GLU A 203 6.09 -18.87 8.87
CA GLU A 203 5.47 -19.86 9.75
C GLU A 203 4.09 -20.32 9.22
N PRO A 204 3.76 -21.64 9.33
CA PRO A 204 2.53 -22.20 8.78
C PRO A 204 1.25 -21.62 9.38
N GLU A 205 1.30 -21.13 10.62
CA GLU A 205 0.16 -20.47 11.28
C GLU A 205 -0.39 -19.27 10.51
N TYR A 206 0.45 -18.63 9.68
CA TYR A 206 0.07 -17.50 8.84
C TYR A 206 -0.25 -17.88 7.37
N ASP A 207 -0.24 -19.17 7.01
CA ASP A 207 -0.62 -19.62 5.66
C ASP A 207 -2.06 -19.21 5.32
N ALA A 208 -2.98 -19.45 6.25
CA ALA A 208 -4.38 -19.06 6.08
C ALA A 208 -4.54 -17.56 5.87
N LEU A 209 -3.76 -16.74 6.58
CA LEU A 209 -3.75 -15.28 6.41
C LEU A 209 -3.27 -14.88 5.01
N ARG A 210 -2.18 -15.48 4.52
CA ARG A 210 -1.63 -15.23 3.18
C ARG A 210 -2.61 -15.61 2.09
N GLU A 211 -3.14 -16.83 2.14
CA GLU A 211 -4.10 -17.33 1.15
C GLU A 211 -5.36 -16.45 1.09
N LEU A 212 -5.89 -16.10 2.26
CA LEU A 212 -7.07 -15.26 2.38
C LEU A 212 -6.80 -13.84 1.86
N PHE A 213 -5.73 -13.19 2.31
CA PHE A 213 -5.43 -11.81 1.93
C PHE A 213 -5.08 -11.69 0.45
N TYR A 214 -4.16 -12.51 -0.06
CA TYR A 214 -3.78 -12.47 -1.47
C TYR A 214 -4.94 -12.88 -2.38
N GLY A 215 -5.74 -13.86 -1.96
CA GLY A 215 -6.99 -14.23 -2.60
C GLY A 215 -7.98 -13.08 -2.69
N ALA A 216 -8.16 -12.31 -1.61
CA ALA A 216 -9.04 -11.15 -1.58
C ALA A 216 -8.60 -10.05 -2.56
N VAL A 217 -7.29 -9.75 -2.61
CA VAL A 217 -6.74 -8.77 -3.57
C VAL A 217 -6.99 -9.22 -5.00
N HIS A 218 -6.70 -10.48 -5.32
CA HIS A 218 -6.93 -11.02 -6.66
C HIS A 218 -8.41 -11.06 -7.02
N HIS A 219 -9.27 -11.49 -6.09
CA HIS A 219 -10.73 -11.51 -6.28
C HIS A 219 -11.28 -10.12 -6.56
N ALA A 220 -10.83 -9.11 -5.82
CA ALA A 220 -11.21 -7.73 -6.03
C ALA A 220 -10.84 -7.23 -7.42
N ILE A 221 -9.62 -7.53 -7.89
CA ILE A 221 -9.17 -7.13 -9.23
C ILE A 221 -9.96 -7.83 -10.34
N ALA A 222 -10.33 -9.09 -10.16
CA ALA A 222 -11.02 -9.89 -11.16
C ALA A 222 -12.54 -9.66 -11.23
N ASN A 223 -13.17 -9.24 -10.13
CA ASN A 223 -14.64 -9.18 -10.00
C ASN A 223 -15.21 -7.81 -9.61
N GLY A 224 -14.35 -6.78 -9.52
CA GLY A 224 -14.74 -5.42 -9.13
C GLY A 224 -14.29 -4.33 -10.10
#